data_AF-D1PKF0-F1
#
_entry.id   AF-D1PKF0-F1
#
_cell.length_a   1.000
_cell.length_b   1.000
_cell.length_c   1.000
_cell.angle_alpha   90.00
_cell.angle_beta   90.00
_cell.angle_gamma   90.00
#
_symmetry.space_group_name_H-M   'P 1'
#
loop_
_entity.id
_entity.type
_entity.pdbx_description
1 polymer ?
#
loop_
_entity_poly.entity_id
_entity_poly.type
_entity_poly.pdbx_seq_one_letter_code
_entity_poly.pdbx_strand_id
1 'polypeptide(L)' 'MQIVRKEGTGVQEYIQQMPDGRTRIQREVEGGSVTIYFSEKDDEDTLEKVKSMIMDAYAERKHREGKPSNSGPQ' A
#
# COMPACT_ATOMS: atom_id res chain seq x y z
N MET A 1 6.57 -0.41 -18.61
CA MET A 1 6.51 -0.44 -17.13
C MET A 1 7.14 0.86 -16.64
N GLN A 2 6.35 1.84 -16.21
CA GLN A 2 6.91 3.08 -15.65
C GLN A 2 7.16 2.86 -14.17
N ILE A 3 8.43 2.76 -13.79
CA ILE A 3 8.80 2.66 -12.37
C ILE A 3 8.95 4.09 -11.88
N VAL A 4 7.90 4.63 -11.26
CA VAL A 4 7.96 5.93 -10.59
C VAL A 4 8.46 5.70 -9.17
N ARG A 5 9.74 5.97 -8.93
CA ARG A 5 10.33 5.95 -7.58
C ARG A 5 10.01 7.28 -6.91
N LYS A 6 9.04 7.32 -5.99
CA LYS A 6 8.88 8.44 -5.06
C LYS A 6 9.81 8.18 -3.86
N GLU A 7 10.97 8.83 -3.86
CA GLU A 7 11.87 8.84 -2.69
C GLU A 7 11.27 9.72 -1.58
N GLY A 8 11.04 9.15 -0.40
CA GLY A 8 10.55 9.89 0.77
C GLY A 8 10.54 9.05 2.05
N THR A 9 10.40 7.74 1.92
CA THR A 9 10.55 6.72 2.96
C THR A 9 10.94 5.47 2.19
N GLY A 10 11.95 4.68 2.58
CA GLY A 10 12.58 3.60 1.80
C GLY A 10 11.66 2.45 1.32
N VAL A 11 10.60 2.79 0.60
CA VAL A 11 9.44 1.99 0.26
C VAL A 11 9.29 2.06 -1.25
N GLN A 12 9.54 0.94 -1.92
CA GLN A 12 9.50 0.88 -3.37
C GLN A 12 8.05 0.84 -3.85
N GLU A 13 7.65 1.86 -4.62
CA GLU A 13 6.34 1.99 -5.23
C GLU A 13 6.42 1.73 -6.73
N TYR A 14 5.47 0.96 -7.24
CA TYR A 14 5.35 0.62 -8.66
C TYR A 14 3.95 0.98 -9.14
N ILE A 15 3.88 1.79 -10.20
CA ILE A 15 2.63 2.22 -10.81
C ILE A 15 2.58 1.68 -12.24
N GLN A 16 1.49 1.04 -12.60
CA GLN A 16 1.28 0.48 -13.93
C GLN A 16 -0.12 0.83 -14.42
N GLN A 17 -0.20 1.57 -15.53
CA GLN A 17 -1.43 1.68 -16.29
C GLN A 17 -1.67 0.38 -17.05
N MET A 18 -2.87 -0.16 -16.87
CA MET A 18 -3.36 -1.37 -17.50
C MET A 18 -4.02 -1.02 -18.84
N PRO A 19 -4.04 -1.95 -19.82
CA PRO A 19 -4.64 -1.71 -21.13
C PRO A 19 -6.17 -1.51 -21.09
N ASP A 20 -6.81 -1.78 -19.97
CA ASP A 20 -8.24 -1.56 -19.71
C ASP A 20 -8.54 -0.24 -19.00
N GLY A 21 -7.56 0.67 -18.93
CA GLY A 21 -7.69 1.98 -18.29
C GLY A 21 -7.45 1.97 -16.78
N ARG A 22 -7.34 0.81 -16.14
CA ARG A 22 -7.12 0.73 -14.69
C ARG A 22 -5.69 1.09 -14.31
N THR A 23 -5.53 1.67 -13.12
CA THR A 23 -4.20 1.95 -12.54
C THR A 23 -3.90 0.91 -11.47
N ARG A 24 -2.84 0.13 -11.67
CA ARG A 24 -2.30 -0.79 -10.68
C ARG A 24 -1.18 -0.11 -9.89
N ILE A 25 -1.32 -0.09 -8.58
CA ILE A 25 -0.28 0.38 -7.64
C ILE A 25 0.18 -0.82 -6.82
N GLN A 26 1.49 -1.07 -6.79
CA GLN A 26 2.10 -2.06 -5.93
C GLN A 26 3.12 -1.39 -5.02
N ARG A 27 3.04 -1.69 -3.73
CA ARG A 27 3.93 -1.13 -2.71
C ARG A 27 4.28 -2.18 -1.68
N GLU A 28 5.50 -2.14 -1.16
CA GLU A 28 5.86 -2.93 0.02
C GLU A 28 5.54 -2.14 1.30
N VAL A 29 4.85 -2.74 2.26
CA VAL A 29 4.55 -2.12 3.55
C VAL A 29 5.00 -3.10 4.63
N GLU A 30 5.98 -2.70 5.45
CA GLU A 30 6.47 -3.50 6.59
C GLU A 30 6.78 -4.97 6.19
N GLY A 31 7.43 -5.18 5.04
CA GLY A 31 7.80 -6.50 4.51
C GLY A 31 6.68 -7.28 3.81
N GLY A 32 5.46 -6.72 3.69
CA GLY A 32 4.34 -7.29 2.95
C GLY A 32 4.06 -6.54 1.65
N SER A 33 3.88 -7.26 0.54
CA SER A 33 3.48 -6.62 -0.73
C SER A 33 1.96 -6.36 -0.76
N VAL A 34 1.60 -5.10 -0.98
CA VAL A 34 0.22 -4.62 -1.13
C VAL A 34 0.03 -4.21 -2.59
N THR A 35 -1.01 -4.73 -3.23
CA THR A 35 -1.39 -4.35 -4.60
C THR A 35 -2.81 -3.78 -4.59
N ILE A 36 -2.98 -2.60 -5.17
CA ILE A 36 -4.25 -1.89 -5.28
C ILE A 36 -4.54 -1.65 -6.77
N TYR A 37 -5.79 -1.85 -7.17
CA TYR A 37 -6.27 -1.57 -8.52
C TYR A 37 -7.31 -0.47 -8.45
N PHE A 38 -7.12 0.56 -9.25
CA PHE A 38 -8.00 1.71 -9.35
C PHE A 38 -8.64 1.78 -10.72
N SER A 39 -9.89 2.24 -10.79
CA SER A 39 -10.59 2.47 -12.05
C SER A 39 -10.08 3.72 -12.73
N GLU A 40 -10.17 3.79 -14.05
CA GLU A 40 -9.89 5.02 -14.82
C GLU A 40 -10.83 6.18 -14.44
N LYS A 41 -12.00 5.84 -13.90
CA LYS A 41 -13.04 6.79 -13.53
C LYS A 41 -12.85 7.41 -12.14
N ASP A 42 -11.89 6.90 -11.37
CA ASP A 42 -11.60 7.40 -10.03
C ASP A 42 -10.74 8.67 -10.13
N ASP A 43 -11.13 9.71 -9.41
CA ASP A 43 -10.41 10.99 -9.39
C ASP A 43 -9.09 10.89 -8.59
N GLU A 44 -8.06 11.64 -8.99
CA GLU A 44 -6.71 11.55 -8.42
C GLU A 44 -6.67 11.79 -6.90
N ASP A 45 -7.49 12.71 -6.38
CA ASP A 45 -7.59 12.95 -4.93
C ASP A 45 -8.15 11.72 -4.20
N THR A 46 -9.11 11.04 -4.81
CA THR A 46 -9.70 9.81 -4.25
C THR A 46 -8.67 8.68 -4.24
N LEU A 47 -7.87 8.58 -5.31
CA LEU A 47 -6.78 7.60 -5.41
C LEU A 47 -5.76 7.79 -4.30
N GLU A 48 -5.28 9.02 -4.09
CA GLU A 48 -4.27 9.33 -3.08
C GLU A 48 -4.79 9.04 -1.67
N LYS A 49 -6.03 9.46 -1.38
CA LYS A 49 -6.64 9.25 -0.06
C LYS A 49 -6.87 7.78 0.26
N VAL A 50 -7.46 7.01 -0.67
CA VAL A 50 -7.70 5.57 -0.48
C VAL A 50 -6.38 4.82 -0.37
N LYS A 51 -5.39 5.17 -1.18
CA LYS A 51 -4.04 4.62 -1.10
C LYS A 51 -3.43 4.86 0.28
N SER A 52 -3.46 6.09 0.81
CA SER A 52 -2.92 6.37 2.15
C SER A 52 -3.60 5.53 3.22
N MET A 53 -4.94 5.51 3.23
CA MET A 53 -5.72 4.75 4.22
C MET A 53 -5.40 3.25 4.22
N ILE A 54 -5.24 2.65 3.04
CA ILE A 54 -4.90 1.23 2.93
C ILE A 54 -3.48 0.99 3.45
N MET A 55 -2.51 1.80 3.05
CA MET A 55 -1.12 1.64 3.48
C MET A 55 -0.97 1.80 5.00
N ASP A 56 -1.65 2.78 5.58
CA ASP A 56 -1.66 3.03 7.03
C ASP A 56 -2.27 1.85 7.79
N ALA A 57 -3.39 1.30 7.30
CA ALA A 57 -4.02 0.12 7.92
C ALA A 57 -3.13 -1.13 7.86
N TYR A 58 -2.40 -1.35 6.76
CA TYR A 58 -1.46 -2.46 6.63
C TYR A 58 -0.24 -2.28 7.55
N ALA A 59 0.28 -1.07 7.67
CA ALA A 59 1.37 -0.75 8.60
C ALA A 59 0.93 -0.96 10.05
N GLU A 60 -0.25 -0.47 10.45
CA GLU A 60 -0.80 -0.66 11.79
C GLU A 60 -1.00 -2.15 12.12
N ARG A 61 -1.54 -2.92 11.18
CA ARG A 61 -1.71 -4.36 11.34
C ARG A 61 -0.39 -5.07 11.58
N LYS A 62 0.65 -4.76 10.80
CA LYS A 62 1.97 -5.38 10.95
C LYS A 62 2.63 -5.01 12.27
N HIS A 63 2.52 -3.75 12.68
CA HIS A 63 3.02 -3.29 13.97
C HIS A 63 2.30 -3.96 15.17
N ARG A 64 1.02 -4.33 15.00
CA ARG A 64 0.26 -5.10 16.00
C ARG A 64 0.61 -6.60 15.99
N GLU A 65 0.85 -7.19 14.82
CA GLU A 65 1.28 -8.59 14.67
C GLU A 65 2.69 -8.83 15.24
N GLY A 66 3.55 -7.81 15.26
CA GLY A 66 4.90 -7.87 15.86
C GLY A 66 4.97 -7.74 17.39
N LYS A 67 3.84 -7.44 18.07
CA LYS A 67 3.80 -7.46 19.53
C LYS A 67 3.45 -8.89 19.99
N PRO A 68 4.34 -9.62 20.69
CA PRO A 68 3.92 -10.85 21.34
C PRO A 68 2.75 -10.50 22.25
N SER A 69 1.63 -11.17 22.03
CA SER A 69 0.50 -11.12 22.95
C SER A 69 1.06 -11.40 24.33
N ASN A 70 0.92 -10.46 25.27
CA ASN A 70 1.28 -10.68 26.66
C ASN A 70 0.28 -11.68 27.26
N SER A 71 0.40 -12.93 26.84
CA SER A 71 -0.12 -14.09 27.54
C SER A 71 0.95 -14.48 28.54
N GLY A 72 1.05 -13.69 29.61
CA GLY A 72 1.78 -14.12 30.80
C GLY A 72 1.16 -15.43 31.30
N PRO A 73 1.96 -16.42 31.72
CA PRO A 73 1.41 -17.59 32.38
C PRO A 73 0.80 -17.14 33.71
N GLN A 74 -0.51 -17.37 33.88
CA GLN A 74 -1.14 -17.37 35.21
C GLN A 74 -0.81 -18.66 35.93
#